data_AF-A0A7V7WL10-F1
#
_entry.id   AF-A0A7V7WL10-F1
#
_cell.length_a   1.000
_cell.length_b   1.000
_cell.length_c   1.000
_cell.angle_alpha   90.00
_cell.angle_beta   90.00
_cell.angle_gamma   90.00
#
_symmetry.space_group_name_H-M   'P 1'
#
loop_
_entity.id
_entity.type
_entity.pdbx_description
1 polymer ?
#
loop_
_entity_poly.entity_id
_entity_poly.type
_entity_poly.pdbx_seq_one_letter_code
_entity_poly.pdbx_strand_id
1 'polypeptide(L)'
;MAKCLYCQEKAGWFQAVCRDCKAMLAKLQELGTGFSFRDLLDALMATSASNAKIEKFLDADLRGQGSIRDMITARMTNELAMRVGQPTDTDSLKVKQIREEEKKRPQIPLKPGQCDPMRR
;
A
#
# COMPACT_ATOMS: atom_id res chain seq x y z
N MET A 1 18.02 -12.62 17.41
CA MET A 1 17.89 -12.19 16.00
C MET A 1 16.85 -11.09 15.94
N ALA A 2 17.17 -9.93 15.39
CA ALA A 2 16.18 -8.88 15.20
C ALA A 2 15.15 -9.32 14.14
N LYS A 3 13.90 -8.89 14.27
CA LYS A 3 12.89 -9.09 13.21
C LYS A 3 12.98 -7.94 12.21
N CYS A 4 12.75 -8.22 10.93
CA CYS A 4 12.69 -7.21 9.88
C CYS A 4 11.52 -6.27 10.13
N LEU A 5 11.74 -4.96 10.02
CA LEU A 5 10.70 -3.94 10.17
C LEU A 5 9.51 -4.12 9.21
N TYR A 6 9.75 -4.67 8.02
CA TYR A 6 8.73 -4.81 6.99
C TYR A 6 8.07 -6.19 7.01
N CYS A 7 8.84 -7.26 6.78
CA CYS A 7 8.27 -8.61 6.68
C CYS A 7 8.15 -9.36 8.02
N GLN A 8 8.66 -8.79 9.12
CA GLN A 8 8.76 -9.42 10.45
C GLN A 8 9.50 -10.77 10.52
N GLU A 9 10.16 -11.18 9.44
CA GLU A 9 11.03 -12.36 9.42
C GLU A 9 12.38 -12.07 10.07
N LYS A 10 13.24 -13.09 10.19
CA LYS A 10 14.60 -12.93 10.73
C LYS A 10 15.37 -11.88 9.91
N ALA A 11 15.69 -10.76 10.54
CA ALA A 11 16.69 -9.83 10.03
C ALA A 11 18.06 -10.23 10.59
N GLY A 12 19.11 -9.98 9.80
CA GLY A 12 20.49 -10.27 10.19
C GLY A 12 20.85 -9.61 11.52
N TRP A 13 21.93 -10.08 12.16
CA TRP A 13 22.23 -9.76 13.56
C TRP A 13 22.41 -8.25 13.86
N PHE A 14 22.71 -7.45 12.84
CA PHE A 14 22.92 -5.99 12.93
C PHE A 14 22.04 -5.16 11.97
N GLN A 15 21.02 -5.74 11.34
CA GLN A 15 20.19 -5.02 10.36
C GLN A 15 18.73 -4.98 10.79
N ALA A 16 18.11 -3.79 10.73
CA ALA A 16 16.68 -3.62 10.98
C ALA A 16 15.80 -4.09 9.80
N VAL A 17 16.39 -4.24 8.62
CA VAL A 17 15.71 -4.63 7.37
C VAL A 17 16.46 -5.82 6.76
N CYS A 18 15.75 -6.87 6.37
CA CYS A 18 16.35 -8.04 5.73
C CYS A 18 16.74 -7.73 4.26
N ARG A 19 17.62 -8.57 3.68
CA ARG A 19 18.14 -8.40 2.32
C ARG A 19 17.02 -8.24 1.28
N ASP A 20 15.97 -9.05 1.38
CA ASP A 20 14.86 -9.04 0.42
C ASP A 20 14.05 -7.74 0.52
N CYS A 21 13.68 -7.30 1.72
CA CYS A 21 12.97 -6.03 1.90
C CYS A 21 13.83 -4.83 1.47
N LYS A 22 15.16 -4.92 1.64
CA LYS A 22 16.08 -3.90 1.12
C LYS A 22 16.09 -3.88 -0.42
N ALA A 23 16.06 -5.05 -1.07
CA ALA A 23 15.97 -5.14 -2.53
C ALA A 23 14.63 -4.59 -3.06
N MET A 24 13.52 -4.90 -2.40
CA MET A 24 12.20 -4.34 -2.73
C MET A 24 12.17 -2.81 -2.60
N LEU A 25 12.76 -2.27 -1.54
CA LEU A 25 12.87 -0.82 -1.35
C LEU A 25 13.71 -0.16 -2.45
N ALA A 26 14.80 -0.79 -2.86
CA ALA A 26 15.61 -0.30 -3.97
C ALA A 26 14.79 -0.25 -5.27
N LYS A 27 14.02 -1.31 -5.57
CA LYS A 27 13.12 -1.32 -6.73
C LYS A 27 12.04 -0.24 -6.66
N LEU A 28 11.48 0.00 -5.47
CA LEU A 28 10.55 1.09 -5.24
C LEU A 28 11.16 2.48 -5.48
N GLN A 29 12.43 2.68 -5.15
CA GLN A 29 13.14 3.95 -5.39
C GLN A 29 13.55 4.13 -6.86
N GLU A 30 13.84 3.03 -7.57
CA GLU A 30 14.10 3.03 -9.02
C GLU A 30 12.83 3.39 -9.81
N LEU A 31 11.66 3.03 -9.29
CA LEU A 31 10.38 3.43 -9.86
C LEU A 31 10.14 4.93 -9.60
N GLY A 32 10.25 5.74 -10.65
CA GLY A 32 10.13 7.20 -10.59
C GLY A 32 8.74 7.74 -10.20
N THR A 33 8.44 8.98 -10.56
CA THR A 33 7.22 9.68 -10.11
C THR A 33 5.94 9.35 -10.91
N GLY A 34 5.91 8.31 -11.75
CA GLY A 34 4.72 7.97 -12.55
C GLY A 34 4.46 6.48 -12.82
N PHE A 35 4.76 5.60 -11.87
CA PHE A 35 4.49 4.16 -12.01
C PHE A 35 3.08 3.79 -11.55
N SER A 36 2.48 2.76 -12.18
CA SER A 36 1.22 2.18 -11.74
C SER A 36 1.42 1.13 -10.64
N PHE A 37 0.36 0.80 -9.89
CA PHE A 37 0.40 -0.30 -8.92
C PHE A 37 0.85 -1.63 -9.56
N ARG A 38 0.53 -1.85 -10.84
CA ARG A 38 0.97 -3.02 -11.59
C ARG A 38 2.48 -3.01 -11.82
N ASP A 39 3.04 -1.89 -12.28
CA ASP A 39 4.50 -1.76 -12.49
C ASP A 39 5.27 -1.99 -11.19
N LEU A 40 4.70 -1.53 -10.07
CA LEU A 40 5.24 -1.82 -8.75
C LEU A 40 5.21 -3.32 -8.44
N LEU A 41 4.06 -3.98 -8.59
CA LEU A 41 3.96 -5.41 -8.32
C LEU A 41 4.92 -6.20 -9.22
N ASP A 42 5.03 -5.83 -10.49
CA ASP A 42 5.96 -6.45 -11.44
C ASP A 42 7.41 -6.25 -10.98
N ALA A 43 7.78 -5.06 -10.50
CA ALA A 43 9.11 -4.78 -9.95
C ALA A 43 9.40 -5.55 -8.64
N LEU A 44 8.38 -5.77 -7.80
CA LEU A 44 8.50 -6.57 -6.57
C LEU A 44 8.59 -8.06 -6.88
N MET A 45 7.83 -8.56 -7.86
CA MET A 45 7.89 -9.95 -8.32
C MET A 45 9.19 -10.27 -9.05
N ALA A 46 9.85 -9.27 -9.64
CA ALA A 46 11.19 -9.41 -10.21
C ALA A 46 12.27 -9.61 -9.12
N THR A 47 11.95 -9.41 -7.84
CA THR A 47 12.85 -9.74 -6.72
C THR A 47 12.75 -11.23 -6.35
N SER A 48 13.75 -11.76 -5.65
CA SER A 48 13.76 -13.15 -5.17
C SER A 48 12.80 -13.43 -4.01
N ALA A 49 11.86 -12.54 -3.73
CA ALA A 49 10.96 -12.66 -2.59
C ALA A 49 9.70 -13.45 -2.94
N SER A 50 9.19 -14.20 -1.96
CA SER A 50 7.92 -14.92 -2.12
C SER A 50 6.73 -13.96 -2.09
N ASN A 51 5.62 -14.37 -2.72
CA ASN A 51 4.37 -13.60 -2.70
C ASN A 51 3.92 -13.23 -1.28
N ALA A 52 3.97 -14.19 -0.35
CA ALA A 52 3.62 -13.96 1.06
C ALA A 52 4.50 -12.89 1.73
N LYS A 53 5.76 -12.75 1.28
CA LYS A 53 6.69 -11.74 1.79
C LYS A 53 6.42 -10.37 1.18
N ILE A 54 6.08 -10.33 -0.10
CA ILE A 54 5.65 -9.11 -0.80
C ILE A 54 4.37 -8.57 -0.15
N GLU A 55 3.40 -9.42 0.18
CA GLU A 55 2.18 -9.01 0.89
C GLU A 55 2.50 -8.39 2.25
N LYS A 56 3.30 -9.06 3.09
CA LYS A 56 3.74 -8.51 4.38
C LYS A 56 4.49 -7.20 4.24
N PHE A 57 5.30 -7.06 3.19
CA PHE A 57 6.00 -5.83 2.89
C PHE A 57 5.03 -4.70 2.53
N LEU A 58 4.03 -4.97 1.68
CA LEU A 58 3.02 -3.99 1.29
C LEU A 58 2.14 -3.55 2.47
N ASP A 59 1.83 -4.45 3.38
CA ASP A 59 1.01 -4.19 4.57
C ASP A 59 1.84 -3.63 5.74
N ALA A 60 3.16 -3.50 5.60
CA ALA A 60 4.02 -2.96 6.64
C ALA A 60 3.68 -1.48 6.90
N ASP A 61 3.16 -1.20 8.10
CA ASP A 61 2.95 0.16 8.61
C ASP A 61 4.15 0.59 9.43
N LEU A 62 5.03 1.38 8.83
CA LEU A 62 6.18 1.93 9.53
C LEU A 62 5.76 3.17 10.30
N ARG A 63 5.89 3.10 11.63
CA ARG A 63 5.65 4.24 12.54
C ARG A 63 4.21 4.75 12.56
N GLY A 64 3.24 3.95 12.12
CA GLY A 64 1.82 4.29 12.21
C GLY A 64 1.34 5.26 11.13
N GLN A 65 2.17 5.55 10.11
CA GLN A 65 1.90 6.51 9.04
C GLN A 65 1.03 5.95 7.91
N GLY A 66 0.63 4.68 8.00
CA GLY A 66 -0.04 3.97 6.92
C GLY A 66 0.88 2.91 6.32
N SER A 67 0.25 1.88 5.78
CA SER A 67 1.00 0.82 5.08
C SER A 67 1.59 1.36 3.78
N ILE A 68 2.58 0.64 3.23
CA ILE A 68 3.12 0.95 1.90
C ILE A 68 1.98 0.99 0.88
N ARG A 69 1.02 0.07 0.97
CA ARG A 69 -0.20 0.06 0.14
C ARG A 69 -1.01 1.34 0.27
N ASP A 70 -1.19 1.87 1.48
CA ASP A 70 -1.92 3.12 1.71
C ASP A 70 -1.18 4.32 1.10
N MET A 71 0.15 4.35 1.23
CA MET A 71 1.00 5.38 0.62
C MET A 71 0.90 5.38 -0.92
N ILE A 72 0.97 4.21 -1.54
CA ILE A 72 0.85 4.09 -3.00
C ILE A 72 -0.55 4.49 -3.46
N THR A 73 -1.58 4.05 -2.72
CA THR A 73 -2.97 4.41 -3.03
C THR A 73 -3.17 5.92 -2.97
N ALA A 74 -2.70 6.58 -1.91
CA ALA A 74 -2.80 8.03 -1.74
C ALA A 74 -2.15 8.77 -2.93
N ARG A 75 -0.94 8.34 -3.31
CA ARG A 75 -0.24 8.89 -4.47
C ARG A 75 -1.01 8.70 -5.77
N MET A 76 -1.46 7.49 -6.07
CA MET A 76 -2.21 7.20 -7.29
C MET A 76 -3.52 7.99 -7.34
N THR A 77 -4.22 8.10 -6.22
CA THR A 77 -5.41 8.94 -6.09
C THR A 77 -5.08 10.38 -6.47
N ASN A 78 -4.02 10.97 -5.92
CA ASN A 78 -3.63 12.33 -6.26
C ASN A 78 -3.22 12.49 -7.74
N GLU A 79 -2.49 11.53 -8.30
CA GLU A 79 -2.13 11.55 -9.73
C GLU A 79 -3.37 11.50 -10.62
N LEU A 80 -4.35 10.65 -10.31
CA LEU A 80 -5.64 10.59 -10.99
C LEU A 80 -6.41 11.90 -10.83
N ALA A 81 -6.50 12.41 -9.61
CA ALA A 81 -7.22 13.62 -9.26
C ALA A 81 -6.67 14.83 -10.02
N MET A 82 -5.34 14.95 -10.12
CA MET A 82 -4.67 15.95 -10.95
C MET A 82 -5.04 15.81 -12.44
N ARG A 83 -5.04 14.58 -12.98
CA ARG A 83 -5.38 14.34 -14.40
C ARG A 83 -6.83 14.67 -14.75
N VAL A 84 -7.76 14.51 -13.80
CA VAL A 84 -9.18 14.88 -14.00
C VAL A 84 -9.48 16.33 -13.62
N GLY A 85 -8.47 17.14 -13.30
CA GLY A 85 -8.63 18.56 -12.98
C GLY A 85 -9.19 18.82 -11.57
N GLN A 86 -9.15 17.84 -10.68
CA GLN A 86 -9.61 17.94 -9.29
C GLN A 86 -8.45 17.59 -8.35
N PRO A 87 -7.44 18.45 -8.17
CA PRO A 87 -6.30 18.14 -7.30
C PRO A 87 -6.76 17.81 -5.87
N THR A 88 -6.21 16.74 -5.30
CA THR A 88 -6.46 16.31 -3.92
C THR A 88 -5.16 16.29 -3.11
N ASP A 89 -5.29 16.40 -1.79
CA ASP A 89 -4.20 16.33 -0.80
C ASP A 89 -4.18 14.98 -0.06
N THR A 90 -4.60 13.90 -0.73
CA THR A 90 -4.78 12.60 -0.10
C THR A 90 -3.43 12.07 0.40
N ASP A 91 -3.34 11.78 1.70
CA ASP A 91 -2.15 11.19 2.31
C ASP A 91 -2.40 9.72 2.72
N SER A 92 -1.34 9.02 3.10
CA SER A 92 -1.40 7.60 3.52
C SER A 92 -2.25 7.39 4.77
N LEU A 93 -2.33 8.38 5.66
CA LEU A 93 -3.13 8.33 6.88
C LEU A 93 -4.63 8.40 6.58
N LYS A 94 -5.04 9.30 5.69
CA LYS A 94 -6.41 9.47 5.21
C LYS A 94 -6.87 8.21 4.49
N VAL A 95 -6.02 7.59 3.67
CA VAL A 95 -6.33 6.28 3.05
C VAL A 95 -6.49 5.20 4.10
N LYS A 96 -5.60 5.12 5.10
CA LYS A 96 -5.73 4.18 6.21
C LYS A 96 -7.04 4.38 6.97
N GLN A 97 -7.43 5.62 7.25
CA GLN A 97 -8.70 5.95 7.91
C GLN A 97 -9.90 5.47 7.08
N ILE A 98 -9.94 5.81 5.79
CA ILE A 98 -10.99 5.36 4.86
C ILE A 98 -11.08 3.83 4.86
N ARG A 99 -9.95 3.13 4.80
CA ARG A 99 -9.90 1.66 4.82
C ARG A 99 -10.48 1.08 6.11
N GLU A 100 -10.13 1.65 7.26
CA GLU A 100 -10.66 1.22 8.56
C GLU A 100 -12.16 1.55 8.72
N GLU A 101 -12.61 2.69 8.19
CA GLU A 101 -14.02 3.09 8.18
C GLU A 101 -14.85 2.17 7.29
N GLU A 102 -14.39 1.87 6.07
CA GLU A 102 -15.03 0.92 5.16
C GLU A 102 -15.09 -0.49 5.76
N LYS A 103 -14.06 -0.90 6.53
CA LYS A 103 -14.06 -2.18 7.25
C LYS A 103 -15.11 -2.24 8.36
N LYS A 104 -15.42 -1.10 8.99
CA LYS A 104 -16.44 -0.97 10.04
C LYS A 104 -17.84 -0.74 9.49
N ARG A 105 -17.96 -0.29 8.24
CA ARG A 105 -19.24 -0.07 7.57
C ARG A 105 -19.98 -1.42 7.49
N PRO A 106 -21.16 -1.57 8.11
CA PRO A 106 -21.94 -2.79 7.93
C PRO A 106 -22.27 -2.90 6.45
N GLN A 107 -21.85 -4.00 5.82
CA GLN A 107 -22.31 -4.34 4.47
C GLN A 107 -23.78 -4.69 4.58
N ILE A 108 -24.64 -3.67 4.45
CA ILE A 108 -26.07 -3.91 4.28
C ILE A 108 -26.20 -4.49 2.87
N PRO A 109 -26.58 -5.77 2.71
CA PRO A 109 -26.77 -6.32 1.38
C PRO A 109 -27.88 -5.51 0.71
N LEU A 110 -27.50 -4.77 -0.34
CA LEU A 110 -28.46 -4.08 -1.19
C LEU A 110 -29.37 -5.16 -1.79
N LYS A 111 -30.67 -5.03 -1.57
CA LYS A 111 -31.64 -5.89 -2.26
C LYS A 111 -31.53 -5.63 -3.77
N PRO A 112 -31.70 -6.63 -4.65
CA PRO A 112 -31.74 -6.41 -6.09
C PRO A 112 -32.70 -5.26 -6.43
N GLY A 113 -32.19 -4.21 -7.08
CA GLY A 113 -32.97 -3.02 -7.45
C GLY A 113 -32.92 -1.84 -6.46
N GLN A 114 -32.22 -1.93 -5.33
CA GLN A 114 -31.97 -0.76 -4.48
C GLN A 114 -30.76 0.04 -4.98
N CYS A 115 -30.98 1.33 -5.26
CA CYS A 115 -29.89 2.29 -5.43
C CYS A 115 -29.24 2.55 -4.07
N ASP A 116 -27.91 2.55 -4.04
CA ASP A 116 -27.14 2.92 -2.85
C ASP A 116 -27.33 4.42 -2.58
N PRO A 117 -28.00 4.81 -1.48
CA PRO A 117 -28.29 6.22 -1.19
C PRO A 117 -27.03 7.05 -0.90
N MET A 118 -25.87 6.40 -0.72
CA MET A 118 -24.59 7.05 -0.45
C MET A 118 -23.67 7.13 -1.67
N ARG A 119 -24.06 6.56 -2.82
CA ARG A 119 -23.32 6.67 -4.08
C ARG A 119 -23.93 7.83 -4.89
N ARG A 120 -23.44 9.05 -4.64
CA ARG A 120 -23.80 10.22 -5.45
C ARG A 120 -23.31 10.08 -6.88
#